data_AF-A0A2Z3I831-F1
#
_entry.id   AF-A0A2Z3I831-F1
#
_cell.length_a   1.000
_cell.length_b   1.000
_cell.length_c   1.000
_cell.angle_alpha   90.00
_cell.angle_beta   90.00
_cell.angle_gamma   90.00
#
_symmetry.space_group_name_H-M   'P 1'
#
loop_
_entity.id
_entity.type
_entity.pdbx_description
1 polymer ?
#
loop_
_entity_poly.entity_id
_entity_poly.type
_entity_poly.pdbx_seq_one_letter_code
_entity_poly.pdbx_strand_id
1 'polypeptide(L)'
;MKTDNKFLQVIITLFSFIGKKLLSVLSWYKQRWVNYTYNKYGEFVYKRALAMIAGTILSFIIVFYTACLLLQTSYYFATYKKEVIYLNHSEEIYPDDNIWGVRGCHTKHCDSDSSLYFRIRPATFHHIWSMLHSGRVFLPDAIGSSVPTGLTRCEVISYGVRMRFTMLLNIYPNILKIKCDETIHE
;
A
#
# COMPACT_ATOMS: atom_id res chain seq x y z
N MET A 1 -31.29 -22.34 12.82
CA MET A 1 -30.25 -21.33 13.11
C MET A 1 -29.57 -21.69 14.43
N LYS A 2 -28.33 -22.20 14.41
CA LYS A 2 -27.56 -22.62 15.60
C LYS A 2 -26.06 -22.36 15.38
N THR A 3 -25.76 -21.22 14.74
CA THR A 3 -24.42 -20.91 14.18
C THR A 3 -23.72 -19.73 14.88
N ASP A 4 -24.39 -19.02 15.77
CA ASP A 4 -23.86 -17.76 16.34
C ASP A 4 -22.85 -17.95 17.49
N ASN A 5 -22.95 -19.04 18.27
CA ASN A 5 -22.10 -19.21 19.46
C ASN A 5 -20.63 -19.55 19.15
N LYS A 6 -20.35 -20.28 18.05
CA LYS A 6 -18.98 -20.68 17.70
C LYS A 6 -18.18 -19.50 17.14
N PHE A 7 -18.80 -18.67 16.31
CA PHE A 7 -18.14 -17.48 15.74
C PHE A 7 -17.80 -16.47 16.83
N LEU A 8 -18.72 -16.21 17.75
CA LEU A 8 -18.49 -15.33 18.89
C LEU A 8 -17.35 -15.83 19.80
N GLN A 9 -17.30 -17.14 20.08
CA GLN A 9 -16.22 -17.74 20.87
C GLN A 9 -14.86 -17.64 20.20
N VAL A 10 -14.76 -17.85 18.88
CA VAL A 10 -13.51 -17.67 18.12
C VAL A 10 -13.02 -16.23 18.20
N ILE A 11 -13.93 -15.26 18.03
CA ILE A 11 -13.62 -13.84 18.15
C ILE A 11 -13.09 -13.52 19.55
N ILE A 12 -13.80 -13.92 20.61
CA ILE A 12 -13.37 -13.68 21.99
C ILE A 12 -12.01 -14.32 22.27
N THR A 13 -11.78 -15.53 21.76
CA THR A 13 -10.51 -16.24 21.95
C THR A 13 -9.36 -15.50 21.24
N LEU A 14 -9.58 -15.02 20.01
CA LEU A 14 -8.61 -14.20 19.28
C LEU A 14 -8.32 -12.88 19.98
N PHE A 15 -9.36 -12.14 20.42
CA PHE A 15 -9.19 -10.90 21.16
C PHE A 15 -8.43 -11.12 22.48
N SER A 16 -8.75 -12.17 23.22
CA SER A 16 -8.06 -12.49 24.47
C SER A 16 -6.59 -12.89 24.23
N PHE A 17 -6.30 -13.61 23.14
CA PHE A 17 -4.94 -13.97 22.76
C PHE A 17 -4.12 -12.73 22.38
N ILE A 18 -4.67 -11.87 21.52
CA ILE A 18 -4.04 -10.61 21.10
C ILE A 18 -3.83 -9.70 22.31
N GLY A 19 -4.83 -9.55 23.18
CA GLY A 19 -4.74 -8.75 24.40
C GLY A 19 -3.65 -9.25 25.36
N LYS A 20 -3.56 -10.57 25.59
CA LYS A 20 -2.49 -11.15 26.42
C LYS A 20 -1.10 -10.92 25.81
N LYS A 21 -0.96 -11.04 24.49
CA LYS A 21 0.31 -10.76 23.80
C LYS A 21 0.68 -9.29 23.91
N LEU A 22 -0.28 -8.38 23.73
CA LEU A 22 -0.07 -6.95 23.88
C LEU A 22 0.38 -6.60 25.31
N LEU A 23 -0.27 -7.14 26.33
CA LEU A 23 0.11 -6.94 27.73
C LEU A 23 1.51 -7.50 28.02
N SER A 24 1.86 -8.65 27.48
CA SER A 24 3.20 -9.23 27.60
C SER A 24 4.26 -8.32 26.98
N VAL A 25 3.99 -7.74 25.80
CA VAL A 25 4.90 -6.80 25.13
C VAL A 25 5.04 -5.51 25.94
N LEU A 26 3.94 -4.96 26.47
CA LEU A 26 3.97 -3.77 27.33
C LEU A 26 4.73 -4.01 28.62
N SER A 27 4.55 -5.17 29.26
CA SER A 27 5.29 -5.56 30.46
C SER A 27 6.79 -5.66 30.19
N TRP A 28 7.17 -6.35 29.11
CA TRP A 28 8.56 -6.45 28.67
C TRP A 28 9.16 -5.07 28.35
N TYR A 29 8.41 -4.21 27.65
CA TYR A 29 8.85 -2.86 27.32
C TYR A 29 9.03 -2.00 28.58
N LYS A 30 8.09 -2.06 29.54
CA LYS A 30 8.22 -1.39 30.84
C LYS A 30 9.48 -1.83 31.57
N GLN A 31 9.77 -3.13 31.57
CA GLN A 31 10.99 -3.66 32.20
C GLN A 31 12.25 -3.15 31.50
N ARG A 32 12.26 -3.13 30.17
CA ARG A 32 13.38 -2.55 29.38
C ARG A 32 13.57 -1.07 29.66
N TRP A 33 12.47 -0.33 29.76
CA TRP A 33 12.49 1.09 30.11
C TRP A 33 13.14 1.34 31.45
N VAL A 34 12.70 0.64 32.50
CA VAL A 34 13.28 0.78 33.85
C VAL A 34 14.77 0.42 33.83
N ASN A 35 15.13 -0.72 33.24
CA ASN A 35 16.52 -1.19 33.20
C ASN A 35 17.46 -0.22 32.47
N TYR A 36 16.98 0.49 31.45
CA TYR A 36 17.81 1.41 30.68
C TYR A 36 17.84 2.82 31.26
N THR A 37 16.72 3.31 31.80
CA THR A 37 16.60 4.69 32.29
C THR A 37 17.15 4.88 33.70
N TYR A 38 17.23 3.82 34.51
CA TYR A 38 17.77 3.88 35.86
C TYR A 38 19.21 3.33 35.93
N ASN A 39 20.01 3.86 36.85
CA ASN A 39 21.36 3.35 37.15
C ASN A 39 21.31 2.21 38.20
N LYS A 40 22.47 1.64 38.53
CA LYS A 40 22.60 0.57 39.55
C LYS A 40 22.14 1.03 40.95
N TYR A 41 22.14 2.33 41.21
CA TYR A 41 21.73 2.96 42.47
C TYR A 41 20.23 3.33 42.50
N GLY A 42 19.47 3.04 41.44
CA GLY A 42 18.05 3.38 41.35
C GLY A 42 17.77 4.84 41.03
N GLU A 43 18.77 5.60 40.58
CA GLU A 43 18.59 6.99 40.15
C GLU A 43 18.27 7.06 38.67
N PHE A 44 17.36 7.97 38.33
CA PHE A 44 16.93 8.20 36.95
C PHE A 44 17.96 9.02 36.18
N VAL A 45 18.41 8.50 35.03
CA VAL A 45 19.41 9.15 34.17
C VAL A 45 18.73 9.77 32.95
N TYR A 46 18.56 11.09 32.96
CA TYR A 46 17.84 11.84 31.93
C TYR A 46 18.32 11.55 30.50
N LYS A 47 19.65 11.51 30.27
CA LYS A 47 20.22 11.25 28.93
C LYS A 47 19.81 9.88 28.38
N ARG A 48 19.71 8.87 29.25
CA ARG A 48 19.30 7.51 28.87
C ARG A 48 17.81 7.45 28.57
N ALA A 49 16.98 8.17 29.33
CA ALA A 49 15.56 8.31 29.05
C ALA A 49 15.31 9.01 27.71
N LEU A 50 16.02 10.09 27.42
CA LEU A 50 15.94 10.76 26.12
C LEU A 50 16.30 9.82 24.96
N ALA A 51 17.39 9.06 25.12
CA ALA A 51 17.77 8.05 24.12
C ALA A 51 16.71 6.95 23.95
N MET A 52 16.06 6.50 25.03
CA MET A 52 14.96 5.53 24.95
C MET A 52 13.74 6.09 24.23
N ILE A 53 13.37 7.34 24.50
CA ILE A 53 12.25 8.01 23.81
C ILE A 53 12.55 8.07 22.31
N ALA A 54 13.72 8.59 21.93
CA ALA A 54 14.13 8.70 20.54
C ALA A 54 14.16 7.33 19.84
N GLY A 55 14.75 6.31 20.49
CA GLY A 55 14.79 4.95 19.96
C GLY A 55 13.40 4.32 19.82
N THR A 56 12.48 4.62 20.74
CA THR A 56 11.10 4.13 20.69
C THR A 56 10.35 4.76 19.52
N ILE A 57 10.46 6.08 19.34
CA ILE A 57 9.85 6.79 18.21
C ILE A 57 10.39 6.22 16.89
N LEU A 58 11.71 6.09 16.76
CA LEU A 58 12.33 5.51 15.58
C LEU A 58 11.86 4.07 15.31
N SER A 59 11.74 3.26 16.36
CA SER A 59 11.25 1.89 16.25
C SER A 59 9.81 1.85 15.74
N PHE A 60 8.92 2.70 16.26
CA PHE A 60 7.54 2.80 15.77
C PHE A 60 7.48 3.20 14.30
N ILE A 61 8.29 4.17 13.88
CA ILE A 61 8.40 4.60 12.48
C ILE A 61 8.82 3.42 11.59
N ILE A 62 9.89 2.71 11.96
CA ILE A 62 10.40 1.56 11.19
C ILE A 62 9.35 0.44 11.12
N VAL A 63 8.72 0.09 12.25
CA VAL A 63 7.68 -0.95 12.31
C VAL A 63 6.49 -0.58 11.43
N PHE A 64 6.07 0.70 11.44
CA PHE A 64 4.98 1.17 10.60
C PHE A 64 5.30 1.04 9.11
N TYR A 65 6.44 1.59 8.66
CA TYR A 65 6.83 1.52 7.25
C TYR A 65 7.07 0.09 6.76
N THR A 66 7.68 -0.77 7.59
CA THR A 66 7.87 -2.18 7.25
C THR A 66 6.55 -2.94 7.18
N ALA A 67 5.60 -2.70 8.09
CA ALA A 67 4.27 -3.28 8.03
C ALA A 67 3.51 -2.83 6.76
N CYS A 68 3.53 -1.52 6.43
CA CYS A 68 2.94 -1.01 5.20
C CYS A 68 3.57 -1.64 3.95
N LEU A 69 4.89 -1.77 3.91
CA LEU A 69 5.61 -2.41 2.81
C LEU A 69 5.24 -3.89 2.67
N LEU A 70 5.18 -4.64 3.76
CA LEU A 70 4.78 -6.05 3.77
C LEU A 70 3.34 -6.22 3.29
N LEU A 71 2.42 -5.38 3.76
CA LEU A 71 1.03 -5.40 3.32
C LEU A 71 0.92 -5.11 1.82
N GLN A 72 1.58 -4.05 1.32
CA GLN A 72 1.56 -3.74 -0.11
C GLN A 72 2.20 -4.83 -0.97
N THR A 73 3.31 -5.40 -0.51
CA THR A 73 4.01 -6.50 -1.21
C THR A 73 3.13 -7.74 -1.26
N SER A 74 2.51 -8.12 -0.14
CA SER A 74 1.56 -9.25 -0.10
C SER A 74 0.36 -9.01 -1.02
N TYR A 75 -0.19 -7.80 -1.02
CA TYR A 75 -1.29 -7.42 -1.89
C TYR A 75 -0.89 -7.47 -3.36
N TYR A 76 0.31 -7.00 -3.71
CA TYR A 76 0.88 -7.13 -5.05
C TYR A 76 0.95 -8.59 -5.48
N PHE A 77 1.58 -9.47 -4.70
CA PHE A 77 1.71 -10.88 -5.08
C PHE A 77 0.35 -11.60 -5.19
N ALA A 78 -0.62 -11.23 -4.37
CA ALA A 78 -1.96 -11.80 -4.42
C ALA A 78 -2.79 -11.32 -5.62
N THR A 79 -2.51 -10.14 -6.17
CA THR A 79 -3.40 -9.48 -7.15
C THR A 79 -2.68 -8.98 -8.41
N TYR A 80 -1.43 -9.38 -8.59
CA TYR A 80 -0.62 -9.02 -9.74
C TYR A 80 -1.33 -9.39 -11.04
N LYS A 81 -1.40 -8.44 -11.96
CA LYS A 81 -1.94 -8.68 -13.29
C LYS A 81 -1.18 -7.90 -14.35
N LYS A 82 -0.79 -8.63 -15.39
CA LYS A 82 -0.25 -8.08 -16.63
C LYS A 82 -1.31 -8.28 -17.71
N GLU A 83 -1.80 -7.19 -18.29
CA GLU A 83 -2.87 -7.25 -19.28
C GLU A 83 -2.71 -6.19 -20.36
N VAL A 84 -3.37 -6.41 -21.49
CA VAL A 84 -3.44 -5.43 -22.58
C VAL A 84 -4.83 -4.81 -22.55
N ILE A 85 -4.91 -3.49 -22.35
CA ILE A 85 -6.15 -2.73 -22.24
C ILE A 85 -6.05 -1.46 -23.08
N TYR A 86 -7.20 -0.87 -23.38
CA TYR A 86 -7.24 0.40 -24.08
C TYR A 86 -7.21 1.54 -23.07
N LEU A 87 -6.17 2.36 -23.05
CA LEU A 87 -6.12 3.55 -22.23
C LEU A 87 -6.54 4.76 -23.07
N ASN A 88 -7.21 5.73 -22.44
CA ASN A 88 -7.69 6.91 -23.16
C ASN A 88 -7.36 8.25 -22.50
N HIS A 89 -7.13 8.25 -21.19
CA HIS A 89 -6.96 9.48 -20.44
C HIS A 89 -6.22 9.25 -19.14
N SER A 90 -5.38 10.22 -18.77
CA SER A 90 -4.77 10.34 -17.46
C SER A 90 -4.98 11.74 -16.91
N GLU A 91 -5.29 11.84 -15.63
CA GLU A 91 -5.49 13.10 -14.92
C GLU A 91 -4.79 13.07 -13.57
N GLU A 92 -4.28 14.20 -13.11
CA GLU A 92 -3.77 14.34 -11.75
C GLU A 92 -4.94 14.58 -10.79
N ILE A 93 -5.10 13.72 -9.79
CA ILE A 93 -6.21 13.80 -8.83
C ILE A 93 -5.78 14.56 -7.57
N TYR A 94 -4.55 14.29 -7.11
CA TYR A 94 -3.96 14.94 -5.94
C TYR A 94 -2.55 15.43 -6.30
N PRO A 95 -2.41 16.71 -6.67
CA PRO A 95 -1.13 17.27 -7.09
C PRO A 95 -0.07 17.24 -5.99
N ASP A 96 -0.48 17.52 -4.75
CA ASP A 96 0.44 17.56 -3.60
C ASP A 96 1.09 16.19 -3.31
N ASP A 97 0.36 15.10 -3.62
CA ASP A 97 0.80 13.72 -3.39
C ASP A 97 1.27 13.02 -4.68
N ASN A 98 1.32 13.73 -5.82
CA ASN A 98 1.62 13.19 -7.15
C ASN A 98 0.80 11.93 -7.48
N ILE A 99 -0.52 11.99 -7.25
CA ILE A 99 -1.44 10.88 -7.50
C ILE A 99 -2.19 11.11 -8.80
N TRP A 100 -2.07 10.14 -9.70
CA TRP A 100 -2.73 10.17 -11.00
C TRP A 100 -3.86 9.16 -11.07
N GLY A 101 -4.93 9.55 -11.75
CA GLY A 101 -6.01 8.69 -12.20
C GLY A 101 -5.80 8.33 -13.65
N VAL A 102 -5.97 7.05 -13.99
CA VAL A 102 -5.89 6.59 -15.37
C VAL A 102 -7.18 5.88 -15.72
N ARG A 103 -7.78 6.31 -16.82
CA ARG A 103 -9.02 5.75 -17.37
C ARG A 103 -8.70 4.91 -18.60
N GLY A 104 -9.49 3.86 -18.78
CA GLY A 104 -9.35 2.96 -19.90
C GLY A 104 -10.53 2.01 -20.01
N CYS A 105 -10.45 1.05 -20.93
CA CYS A 105 -11.49 0.08 -21.22
C CYS A 105 -10.89 -1.25 -21.64
N HIS A 106 -11.62 -2.34 -21.40
CA HIS A 106 -11.23 -3.67 -21.89
C HIS A 106 -11.35 -3.80 -23.41
N THR A 107 -12.27 -3.07 -24.01
CA THR A 107 -12.65 -3.13 -25.43
C THR A 107 -12.43 -1.79 -26.12
N LYS A 108 -12.39 -1.80 -27.46
CA LYS A 108 -12.32 -0.58 -28.27
C LYS A 108 -13.56 0.31 -28.09
N HIS A 109 -14.70 -0.29 -27.74
CA HIS A 109 -15.90 0.44 -27.35
C HIS A 109 -15.92 0.56 -25.84
N CYS A 110 -15.84 1.80 -25.34
CA CYS A 110 -15.82 2.13 -23.92
C CYS A 110 -17.24 2.32 -23.39
N ASP A 111 -17.90 1.22 -23.04
CA ASP A 111 -19.18 1.25 -22.33
C ASP A 111 -18.99 1.22 -20.81
N SER A 112 -20.03 1.58 -20.05
CA SER A 112 -20.00 1.63 -18.58
C SER A 112 -19.53 0.32 -17.93
N ASP A 113 -19.91 -0.83 -18.50
CA ASP A 113 -19.51 -2.15 -18.00
C ASP A 113 -18.07 -2.54 -18.38
N SER A 114 -17.52 -1.96 -19.44
CA SER A 114 -16.15 -2.22 -19.92
C SER A 114 -15.12 -1.21 -19.41
N SER A 115 -15.60 -0.14 -18.77
CA SER A 115 -14.79 0.96 -18.27
C SER A 115 -13.92 0.54 -17.08
N LEU A 116 -12.71 1.07 -17.07
CA LEU A 116 -11.67 0.80 -16.09
C LEU A 116 -11.13 2.09 -15.51
N TYR A 117 -10.86 2.04 -14.21
CA TYR A 117 -10.22 3.13 -13.50
C TYR A 117 -9.08 2.59 -12.66
N PHE A 118 -7.92 3.21 -12.81
CA PHE A 118 -6.71 2.89 -12.08
C PHE A 118 -6.17 4.12 -11.38
N ARG A 119 -5.34 3.89 -10.37
CA ARG A 119 -4.54 4.93 -9.74
C ARG A 119 -3.05 4.67 -9.96
N ILE A 120 -2.28 5.74 -10.03
CA ILE A 120 -0.82 5.71 -9.94
C ILE A 120 -0.49 6.53 -8.71
N ARG A 121 0.16 5.91 -7.73
CA ARG A 121 0.44 6.52 -6.43
C ARG A 121 1.89 6.26 -6.06
N PRO A 122 2.65 7.20 -5.50
CA PRO A 122 3.95 6.88 -4.94
C PRO A 122 3.78 6.05 -3.66
N ALA A 123 4.58 5.00 -3.52
CA ALA A 123 4.70 4.22 -2.28
C ALA A 123 6.07 3.56 -2.21
N THR A 124 6.54 3.23 -1.00
CA THR A 124 7.84 2.56 -0.81
C THR A 124 7.96 1.28 -1.62
N PHE A 125 6.89 0.48 -1.69
CA PHE A 125 6.84 -0.71 -2.53
C PHE A 125 7.08 -0.39 -4.01
N HIS A 126 6.50 0.68 -4.54
CA HIS A 126 6.64 1.05 -5.95
C HIS A 126 8.06 1.46 -6.29
N HIS A 127 8.73 2.23 -5.42
CA HIS A 127 10.13 2.58 -5.62
C HIS A 127 11.03 1.34 -5.62
N ILE A 128 10.82 0.40 -4.68
CA ILE A 128 11.56 -0.87 -4.64
C ILE A 128 11.29 -1.70 -5.90
N TRP A 129 10.03 -1.85 -6.27
CA TRP A 129 9.63 -2.62 -7.46
C TRP A 129 10.25 -2.03 -8.74
N SER A 130 10.16 -0.70 -8.92
CA SER A 130 10.72 0.00 -10.07
C SER A 130 12.24 -0.11 -10.12
N MET A 131 12.92 0.01 -8.98
CA MET A 131 14.36 -0.16 -8.89
C MET A 131 14.78 -1.57 -9.31
N LEU A 132 14.08 -2.61 -8.84
CA LEU A 132 14.38 -4.00 -9.17
C LEU A 132 14.12 -4.35 -10.64
N HIS A 133 13.08 -3.78 -11.27
CA HIS A 133 12.67 -4.15 -12.63
C HIS A 133 13.20 -3.22 -13.73
N SER A 134 13.55 -1.98 -13.40
CA SER A 134 13.96 -0.97 -14.38
C SER A 134 15.24 -0.22 -14.01
N GLY A 135 15.77 -0.40 -12.79
CA GLY A 135 16.92 0.34 -12.29
C GLY A 135 16.64 1.83 -12.06
N ARG A 136 15.38 2.25 -12.02
CA ARG A 136 14.96 3.65 -11.88
C ARG A 136 13.97 3.83 -10.73
N VAL A 137 13.94 5.02 -10.17
CA VAL A 137 12.96 5.42 -9.15
C VAL A 137 11.57 5.46 -9.79
N PHE A 138 10.56 5.01 -9.05
CA PHE A 138 9.17 5.12 -9.47
C PHE A 138 8.71 6.57 -9.49
N LEU A 139 8.30 7.05 -10.67
CA LEU A 139 7.84 8.40 -10.92
C LEU A 139 6.39 8.33 -11.45
N PRO A 140 5.38 8.65 -10.61
CA PRO A 140 3.97 8.59 -11.00
C PRO A 140 3.63 9.45 -12.21
N ASP A 141 4.22 10.64 -12.28
CA ASP A 141 4.09 11.63 -13.36
C ASP A 141 4.62 11.09 -14.70
N ALA A 142 5.77 10.41 -14.70
CA ALA A 142 6.32 9.80 -15.90
C ALA A 142 5.43 8.66 -16.43
N ILE A 143 4.72 7.96 -15.54
CA ILE A 143 3.78 6.89 -15.93
C ILE A 143 2.46 7.50 -16.38
N GLY A 144 1.94 8.48 -15.65
CA GLY A 144 0.69 9.18 -15.98
C GLY A 144 0.78 9.87 -17.34
N SER A 145 1.85 10.64 -17.57
CA SER A 145 2.10 11.34 -18.84
C SER A 145 2.35 10.40 -20.03
N SER A 146 2.69 9.13 -19.80
CA SER A 146 2.85 8.14 -20.87
C SER A 146 1.51 7.64 -21.44
N VAL A 147 0.39 7.98 -20.80
CA VAL A 147 -0.95 7.65 -21.30
C VAL A 147 -1.30 8.64 -22.40
N PRO A 148 -1.50 8.18 -23.65
CA PRO A 148 -1.82 9.08 -24.74
C PRO A 148 -3.26 9.58 -24.63
N THR A 149 -3.48 10.76 -25.21
CA THR A 149 -4.81 11.36 -25.36
C THR A 149 -5.52 10.71 -26.55
N GLY A 150 -6.33 9.69 -26.27
CA GLY A 150 -7.02 8.91 -27.30
C GLY A 150 -6.99 7.43 -26.98
N LEU A 151 -7.92 6.67 -27.55
CA LEU A 151 -8.07 5.26 -27.23
C LEU A 151 -6.97 4.42 -27.88
N THR A 152 -5.95 4.07 -27.10
CA THR A 152 -4.76 3.34 -27.58
C THR A 152 -4.57 2.04 -26.84
N ARG A 153 -3.99 1.05 -27.51
CA ARG A 153 -3.73 -0.26 -26.93
C ARG A 153 -2.43 -0.20 -26.11
N CYS A 154 -2.53 -0.50 -24.82
CA CYS A 154 -1.39 -0.46 -23.90
C CYS A 154 -1.26 -1.76 -23.10
N GLU A 155 -0.03 -2.24 -22.96
CA GLU A 155 0.34 -3.24 -21.97
C GLU A 155 0.48 -2.56 -20.60
N VAL A 156 -0.36 -2.98 -19.66
CA VAL A 156 -0.42 -2.43 -18.31
C VAL A 156 -0.03 -3.50 -17.30
N ILE A 157 0.95 -3.16 -16.46
CA ILE A 157 1.29 -3.92 -15.26
C ILE A 157 0.59 -3.23 -14.09
N SER A 158 -0.37 -3.92 -13.49
CA SER A 158 -1.13 -3.42 -12.36
C SER A 158 -1.24 -4.46 -11.25
N TYR A 159 -1.64 -4.00 -10.07
CA TYR A 159 -2.05 -4.87 -8.99
C TYR A 159 -3.22 -4.26 -8.24
N GLY A 160 -4.11 -5.13 -7.78
CA GLY A 160 -5.26 -4.79 -6.97
C GLY A 160 -6.56 -5.40 -7.49
N VAL A 161 -7.53 -5.52 -6.59
CA VAL A 161 -8.83 -6.08 -6.90
C VAL A 161 -9.70 -5.04 -7.59
N ARG A 162 -10.23 -5.40 -8.76
CA ARG A 162 -11.24 -4.63 -9.48
C ARG A 162 -12.63 -5.18 -9.17
N MET A 163 -13.22 -4.72 -8.08
CA MET A 163 -14.61 -5.00 -7.74
C MET A 163 -15.34 -3.69 -7.48
N ARG A 164 -16.62 -3.59 -7.86
CA ARG A 164 -17.43 -2.38 -7.62
C ARG A 164 -17.44 -2.00 -6.13
N PHE A 165 -17.44 -3.00 -5.24
CA PHE A 165 -17.35 -2.78 -3.80
C PHE A 165 -16.03 -2.17 -3.35
N THR A 166 -14.89 -2.55 -3.93
CA THR A 166 -13.58 -1.96 -3.55
C THR A 166 -13.52 -0.49 -3.97
N MET A 167 -14.10 -0.15 -5.12
CA MET A 167 -14.20 1.24 -5.58
C MET A 167 -15.07 2.10 -4.66
N LEU A 168 -16.18 1.55 -4.12
CA LEU A 168 -17.01 2.23 -3.11
C LEU A 168 -16.20 2.59 -1.86
N LEU A 169 -15.24 1.74 -1.48
CA LEU A 169 -14.30 1.99 -0.37
C LEU A 169 -13.09 2.84 -0.77
N ASN A 170 -13.10 3.46 -1.94
CA ASN A 170 -11.98 4.22 -2.51
C ASN A 170 -10.69 3.40 -2.72
N ILE A 171 -10.81 2.08 -2.86
CA ILE A 171 -9.72 1.15 -3.16
C ILE A 171 -9.74 0.82 -4.64
N TYR A 172 -8.75 1.36 -5.36
CA TYR A 172 -8.58 1.19 -6.80
C TYR A 172 -7.31 0.38 -7.06
N PRO A 173 -7.26 -0.38 -8.17
CA PRO A 173 -6.03 -1.02 -8.62
C PRO A 173 -4.96 0.04 -8.91
N ASN A 174 -3.70 -0.28 -8.57
CA ASN A 174 -2.56 0.58 -8.83
C ASN A 174 -1.80 0.10 -10.07
N ILE A 175 -1.39 1.05 -10.91
CA ILE A 175 -0.52 0.78 -12.06
C ILE A 175 0.94 0.96 -11.64
N LEU A 176 1.78 0.01 -12.08
CA LEU A 176 3.23 0.03 -11.87
C LEU A 176 3.99 0.42 -13.14
N LYS A 177 3.46 0.06 -14.30
CA LYS A 177 4.09 0.33 -15.59
C LYS A 177 3.05 0.31 -16.70
N ILE A 178 3.22 1.22 -17.65
CA ILE A 178 2.43 1.30 -18.88
C ILE A 178 3.41 1.24 -20.03
N LYS A 179 3.05 0.51 -21.08
CA LYS A 179 3.68 0.58 -22.40
C LYS A 179 2.57 0.64 -23.43
N CYS A 180 2.42 1.77 -24.08
CA CYS A 180 1.47 1.92 -25.17
C CYS A 180 2.17 1.70 -26.50
N ASP A 181 1.52 0.98 -27.41
CA ASP A 181 2.00 0.91 -28.78
C ASP A 181 1.65 2.25 -29.46
N GLU A 182 2.66 2.93 -30.01
CA GLU A 182 2.48 4.08 -30.88
C GLU A 182 1.81 3.62 -32.18
N THR A 183 0.50 3.41 -32.16
CA THR A 183 -0.26 3.03 -33.36
C THR A 183 -1.50 3.91 -33.53
N ILE A 184 -1.29 4.87 -34.45
CA ILE A 184 -2.23 5.56 -35.33
C ILE A 184 -3.12 6.61 -34.66
N HIS A 185 -2.61 7.84 -34.67
CA HIS A 185 -3.43 9.02 -34.90
C HIS A 185 -4.17 8.84 -36.24
N GLU A 186 -5.47 8.58 -36.18
CA GLU A 186 -6.42 8.85 -37.26
C GLU A 186 -7.38 9.93 -36.78
#